data_AF-A0A7U6KL99-F1
#
_entry.id   AF-A0A7U6KL99-F1
#
_cell.length_a   1.000
_cell.length_b   1.000
_cell.length_c   1.000
_cell.angle_alpha   90.00
_cell.angle_beta   90.00
_cell.angle_gamma   90.00
#
_symmetry.space_group_name_H-M   'P 1'
#
loop_
_entity.id
_entity.type
_entity.pdbx_description
1 polymer ?
#
loop_
_entity_poly.entity_id
_entity_poly.type
_entity_poly.pdbx_seq_one_letter_code
_entity_poly.pdbx_strand_id
1 'polypeptide(L)'
;MNTVQKGFTLIELMIVIAIIGILAAIALPAYQDYTARAQASEGFTATSGLQSDIGVYVADKGALPATADYAAGKPAAPIAAKALDGKYFAPGGVTVGDKGVITVKFDAGSNSGKAMILEPTNNGGQISGWKCAPAATTGIDASRLPASCQ
;
A
#
# COMPACT_ATOMS: atom_id res chain seq x y z
N MET A 1 -10.44 -62.98 4.86
CA MET A 1 -10.92 -62.32 3.64
C MET A 1 -9.98 -61.17 3.35
N ASN A 2 -9.02 -61.35 2.44
CA ASN A 2 -8.12 -60.27 2.04
C ASN A 2 -8.88 -59.32 1.12
N THR A 3 -9.25 -58.16 1.64
CA THR A 3 -9.77 -57.06 0.83
C THR A 3 -8.64 -56.58 -0.07
N VAL A 4 -8.76 -56.84 -1.37
CA VAL A 4 -7.83 -56.30 -2.37
C VAL A 4 -7.96 -54.78 -2.31
N GLN A 5 -6.94 -54.10 -1.77
CA GLN A 5 -6.85 -52.65 -1.83
C GLN A 5 -6.78 -52.25 -3.31
N LYS A 6 -7.85 -51.63 -3.82
CA LYS A 6 -7.84 -50.98 -5.12
C LYS A 6 -6.88 -49.79 -5.02
N GLY A 7 -5.71 -49.91 -5.64
CA GLY A 7 -4.76 -48.82 -5.77
C GLY A 7 -5.31 -47.72 -6.71
N PHE A 8 -4.90 -46.48 -6.43
CA PHE A 8 -5.21 -45.31 -7.27
C PHE A 8 -4.52 -45.46 -8.63
N THR A 9 -5.20 -45.11 -9.73
CA THR A 9 -4.59 -45.20 -11.07
C THR A 9 -3.70 -44.00 -11.36
N LEU A 10 -2.64 -44.20 -12.15
CA LEU A 10 -1.80 -43.10 -12.64
C LEU A 10 -2.62 -42.09 -13.46
N ILE A 11 -3.66 -42.54 -14.15
CA ILE A 11 -4.56 -41.68 -14.93
C ILE A 11 -5.37 -40.76 -14.00
N GLU A 12 -5.93 -41.28 -12.92
CA GLU A 12 -6.65 -40.46 -11.94
C GLU A 12 -5.72 -39.41 -11.31
N LEU A 13 -4.48 -39.80 -10.99
CA LEU A 13 -3.49 -38.85 -10.46
C LEU A 13 -3.16 -37.74 -11.48
N MET A 14 -2.98 -38.08 -12.75
CA MET A 14 -2.67 -37.12 -13.81
C MET A 14 -3.82 -36.13 -14.05
N ILE A 15 -5.07 -36.59 -14.02
CA ILE A 15 -6.25 -35.71 -14.16
C ILE A 15 -6.33 -34.73 -12.97
N VAL A 16 -6.08 -35.21 -11.76
CA VAL A 16 -6.08 -34.35 -10.56
C VAL A 16 -5.00 -33.26 -10.68
N ILE A 17 -3.78 -33.62 -11.10
CA ILE A 17 -2.70 -32.65 -11.30
C ILE A 17 -3.07 -31.63 -12.39
N ALA A 18 -3.71 -32.06 -13.47
CA ALA A 18 -4.17 -31.17 -14.54
C ALA A 18 -5.19 -30.14 -14.03
N ILE A 19 -6.18 -30.57 -13.24
CA ILE A 19 -7.19 -29.68 -12.65
C ILE A 19 -6.55 -28.70 -11.66
N ILE A 20 -5.67 -29.18 -10.77
CA ILE A 20 -4.94 -28.33 -9.82
C ILE A 20 -4.09 -27.29 -10.58
N GLY A 21 -3.45 -27.68 -11.68
CA GLY A 21 -2.67 -26.77 -12.52
C GLY A 21 -3.50 -25.61 -13.08
N ILE A 22 -4.70 -25.90 -13.60
CA ILE A 22 -5.62 -24.87 -14.10
C ILE A 22 -6.08 -23.93 -12.99
N LEU A 23 -6.48 -24.49 -11.84
CA LEU A 23 -6.93 -23.69 -10.69
C LEU A 23 -5.81 -22.79 -10.15
N ALA A 24 -4.58 -23.32 -10.05
CA ALA A 24 -3.42 -22.57 -9.58
C ALA A 24 -3.07 -21.40 -10.52
N ALA A 25 -3.17 -21.59 -11.84
CA ALA A 25 -2.89 -20.53 -12.82
C ALA A 25 -3.82 -19.31 -12.65
N ILE A 26 -5.06 -19.51 -12.23
CA ILE A 26 -6.04 -18.43 -11.99
C ILE A 26 -5.90 -17.88 -10.57
N ALA A 27 -5.71 -18.74 -9.57
CA ALA A 27 -5.70 -18.36 -8.17
C ALA A 27 -4.43 -17.60 -7.75
N LEU A 28 -3.26 -17.96 -8.31
CA LEU A 28 -1.99 -17.35 -7.91
C LEU A 28 -1.91 -15.84 -8.22
N PRO A 29 -2.24 -15.36 -9.43
CA PRO A 29 -2.24 -13.91 -9.72
C PRO A 29 -3.21 -13.14 -8.81
N ALA A 30 -4.43 -13.66 -8.61
CA ALA A 30 -5.43 -13.02 -7.76
C ALA A 30 -4.98 -12.93 -6.29
N TYR A 31 -4.33 -13.98 -5.78
CA TYR A 31 -3.76 -13.97 -4.43
C TYR A 31 -2.60 -12.98 -4.28
N GLN A 32 -1.77 -12.82 -5.32
CA GLN A 32 -0.71 -11.80 -5.34
C GLN A 32 -1.27 -10.38 -5.29
N ASP A 33 -2.38 -10.10 -6.00
CA ASP A 33 -3.02 -8.78 -5.94
C ASP A 33 -3.70 -8.52 -4.59
N TYR A 34 -4.32 -9.53 -3.98
CA TYR A 34 -4.87 -9.43 -2.63
C TYR A 34 -3.79 -9.11 -1.59
N THR A 35 -2.68 -9.85 -1.61
CA THR A 35 -1.54 -9.61 -0.72
C THR A 35 -0.89 -8.25 -0.98
N ALA A 36 -0.78 -7.83 -2.24
CA ALA A 36 -0.30 -6.49 -2.61
C ALA A 36 -1.21 -5.38 -2.06
N ARG A 37 -2.53 -5.56 -2.10
CA ARG A 37 -3.46 -4.59 -1.51
C ARG A 37 -3.32 -4.51 0.01
N ALA A 38 -3.15 -5.65 0.68
CA ALA A 38 -2.91 -5.68 2.12
C ALA A 38 -1.61 -4.95 2.50
N GLN A 39 -0.53 -5.13 1.72
CA GLN A 39 0.73 -4.38 1.88
C GLN A 39 0.53 -2.87 1.73
N ALA A 40 -0.26 -2.45 0.73
CA ALA A 40 -0.57 -1.03 0.54
C ALA A 40 -1.40 -0.45 1.69
N SER A 41 -2.36 -1.22 2.23
CA SER A 41 -3.15 -0.82 3.41
C SER A 41 -2.28 -0.65 4.65
N GLU A 42 -1.29 -1.52 4.85
CA GLU A 42 -0.31 -1.36 5.94
C GLU A 42 0.47 -0.05 5.78
N GLY A 43 0.95 0.25 4.57
CA GLY A 43 1.60 1.53 4.26
C GLY A 43 0.69 2.73 4.57
N PHE A 44 -0.58 2.66 4.19
CA PHE A 44 -1.56 3.69 4.52
C PHE A 44 -1.70 3.88 6.04
N THR A 45 -1.89 2.81 6.80
CA THR A 45 -2.02 2.87 8.26
C THR A 45 -0.73 3.35 8.95
N ALA A 46 0.44 2.96 8.46
CA ALA A 46 1.72 3.40 9.01
C ALA A 46 1.94 4.91 8.86
N THR A 47 1.32 5.54 7.86
CA THR A 47 1.38 6.99 7.67
C THR A 47 0.33 7.79 8.46
N SER A 48 -0.54 7.13 9.23
CA SER A 48 -1.62 7.79 9.98
C SER A 48 -1.14 8.94 10.89
N GLY A 49 0.02 8.79 11.53
CA GLY A 49 0.62 9.87 12.33
C GLY A 49 0.98 11.10 11.51
N LEU A 50 1.49 10.92 10.28
CA LEU A 50 1.77 12.02 9.36
C LEU A 50 0.48 12.70 8.89
N GLN A 51 -0.56 11.90 8.65
CA GLN A 51 -1.88 12.41 8.27
C GLN A 51 -2.45 13.31 9.37
N SER A 52 -2.32 12.92 10.64
CA SER A 52 -2.73 13.73 11.77
C SER A 52 -1.90 15.02 11.89
N ASP A 53 -0.58 14.95 11.74
CA ASP A 53 0.30 16.14 11.82
C ASP A 53 -0.04 17.17 10.72
N ILE A 54 -0.25 16.70 9.49
CA ILE A 54 -0.72 17.56 8.38
C ILE A 54 -2.12 18.10 8.66
N GLY A 55 -3.01 17.28 9.23
CA GLY A 55 -4.35 17.71 9.62
C GLY A 55 -4.35 18.83 10.66
N VAL A 56 -3.48 18.74 11.67
CA VAL A 56 -3.30 19.80 12.68
C VAL A 56 -2.75 21.07 12.04
N TYR A 57 -1.78 20.96 11.15
CA TYR A 57 -1.25 22.12 10.42
C TYR A 57 -2.33 22.84 9.62
N VAL A 58 -3.15 22.08 8.88
CA VAL A 58 -4.22 22.64 8.07
C VAL A 58 -5.30 23.29 8.93
N ALA A 59 -5.61 22.71 10.10
CA ALA A 59 -6.54 23.30 11.05
C ALA A 59 -6.04 24.63 11.65
N ASP A 60 -4.73 24.77 11.88
CA ASP A 60 -4.13 26.00 12.42
C ASP A 60 -3.95 27.09 11.36
N LYS A 61 -3.53 26.72 10.14
CA LYS A 61 -3.18 27.67 9.06
C LYS A 61 -4.28 27.88 8.03
N GLY A 62 -5.30 27.04 8.01
CA GLY A 62 -6.35 27.05 6.99
C GLY A 62 -5.89 26.61 5.60
N ALA A 63 -4.63 26.19 5.45
CA ALA A 63 -4.01 25.86 4.16
C ALA A 63 -3.15 24.60 4.26
N LEU A 64 -2.99 23.92 3.11
CA LEU A 64 -2.07 22.78 3.00
C LEU A 64 -0.61 23.27 3.14
N PRO A 65 0.26 22.48 3.77
CA PRO A 65 1.66 22.85 3.94
C PRO A 65 2.37 22.93 2.58
N ALA A 66 3.07 24.03 2.36
CA ALA A 66 3.93 24.23 1.20
C ALA A 66 5.39 23.86 1.52
N THR A 67 6.21 23.70 0.49
CA THR A 67 7.65 23.48 0.64
C THR A 67 8.36 24.49 1.56
N ALA A 68 7.93 25.75 1.56
CA ALA A 68 8.48 26.80 2.43
C ALA A 68 8.17 26.56 3.92
N ASP A 69 7.02 25.96 4.24
CA ASP A 69 6.62 25.69 5.63
C ASP A 69 7.51 24.61 6.24
N TYR A 70 7.87 23.59 5.44
CA TYR A 70 8.82 22.56 5.86
C TYR A 70 10.22 23.11 6.14
N ALA A 71 10.65 24.16 5.41
CA ALA A 71 11.90 24.86 5.70
C ALA A 71 11.85 25.60 7.05
N ALA A 72 10.66 26.04 7.47
CA ALA A 72 10.40 26.55 8.81
C ALA A 72 10.18 25.44 9.87
N GLY A 73 10.32 24.17 9.48
CA GLY A 73 10.20 23.00 10.36
C GLY A 73 8.76 22.63 10.74
N LYS A 74 7.75 23.10 9.99
CA LYS A 74 6.33 22.82 10.28
C LYS A 74 5.55 22.48 9.00
N PRO A 75 4.67 21.46 9.02
CA PRO A 75 4.60 20.39 10.00
C PRO A 75 5.90 19.55 10.01
N ALA A 76 6.14 18.82 11.10
CA ALA A 76 7.33 17.97 11.23
C ALA A 76 7.23 16.69 10.38
N ALA A 77 6.08 16.47 9.72
CA ALA A 77 5.77 15.34 8.87
C ALA A 77 6.91 14.89 7.93
N PRO A 78 7.65 15.76 7.20
CA PRO A 78 8.75 15.29 6.34
C PRO A 78 9.91 14.66 7.10
N ILE A 79 10.18 15.11 8.33
CA ILE A 79 11.23 14.55 9.19
C ILE A 79 10.75 13.22 9.77
N ALA A 80 9.53 13.21 10.32
CA ALA A 80 8.90 12.00 10.86
C ALA A 80 8.77 10.90 9.80
N ALA A 81 8.45 11.26 8.55
CA ALA A 81 8.33 10.32 7.43
C ALA A 81 9.63 9.54 7.17
N LYS A 82 10.80 10.18 7.31
CA LYS A 82 12.10 9.52 7.11
C LYS A 82 12.40 8.46 8.17
N ALA A 83 11.84 8.60 9.36
CA ALA A 83 12.04 7.67 10.47
C ALA A 83 11.00 6.55 10.49
N LEU A 84 9.94 6.63 9.66
CA LEU A 84 8.96 5.55 9.57
C LEU A 84 9.60 4.30 8.99
N ASP A 85 9.33 3.19 9.67
CA ASP A 85 9.73 1.85 9.26
C ASP A 85 8.47 0.98 9.24
N GLY A 86 8.43 0.05 8.30
CA GLY A 86 7.32 -0.87 8.13
C GLY A 86 7.80 -2.18 7.54
N LYS A 87 6.93 -3.19 7.52
CA LYS A 87 7.33 -4.52 7.04
C LYS A 87 7.75 -4.53 5.56
N TYR A 88 7.24 -3.57 4.78
CA TYR A 88 7.40 -3.52 3.33
C TYR A 88 8.06 -2.23 2.82
N PHE A 89 8.56 -1.39 3.73
CA PHE A 89 9.33 -0.19 3.40
C PHE A 89 10.31 0.10 4.54
N ALA A 90 11.57 0.31 4.20
CA ALA A 90 12.62 0.69 5.14
C ALA A 90 12.55 2.20 5.51
N PRO A 91 13.31 2.63 6.53
CA PRO A 91 13.48 4.04 6.85
C PRO A 91 13.91 4.86 5.62
N GLY A 92 13.24 5.99 5.39
CA GLY A 92 13.42 6.84 4.22
C GLY A 92 12.59 6.41 3.00
N GLY A 93 11.87 5.28 3.06
CA GLY A 93 10.92 4.85 2.03
C GLY A 93 9.64 5.69 1.99
N VAL A 94 9.34 6.44 3.06
CA VAL A 94 8.23 7.39 3.13
C VAL A 94 8.74 8.83 3.03
N THR A 95 8.09 9.63 2.19
CA THR A 95 8.42 11.05 2.02
C THR A 95 7.15 11.89 2.00
N VAL A 96 7.21 13.10 2.54
CA VAL A 96 6.14 14.11 2.41
C VAL A 96 6.62 15.19 1.44
N GLY A 97 5.87 15.39 0.37
CA GLY A 97 6.10 16.41 -0.65
C GLY A 97 5.21 17.64 -0.46
N ASP A 98 5.18 18.51 -1.47
CA ASP A 98 4.35 19.71 -1.47
C ASP A 98 2.88 19.39 -1.20
N LYS A 99 2.17 20.31 -0.56
CA LYS A 99 0.76 20.18 -0.15
C LYS A 99 0.49 19.00 0.79
N GLY A 100 1.51 18.46 1.47
CA GLY A 100 1.35 17.33 2.37
C GLY A 100 1.09 16.00 1.66
N VAL A 101 1.47 15.88 0.37
CA VAL A 101 1.36 14.60 -0.35
C VAL A 101 2.34 13.60 0.24
N ILE A 102 1.85 12.50 0.78
CA ILE A 102 2.68 11.45 1.37
C ILE A 102 2.94 10.41 0.28
N THR A 103 4.21 10.08 0.03
CA THR A 103 4.61 8.99 -0.87
C THR A 103 5.17 7.86 -0.04
N VAL A 104 4.69 6.63 -0.27
CA VAL A 104 5.20 5.40 0.34
C VAL A 104 5.80 4.55 -0.76
N LYS A 105 7.13 4.35 -0.72
CA LYS A 105 7.85 3.45 -1.61
C LYS A 105 8.05 2.11 -0.92
N PHE A 106 7.56 1.05 -1.54
CA PHE A 106 7.73 -0.31 -1.06
C PHE A 106 9.05 -0.90 -1.57
N ASP A 107 9.80 -1.54 -0.69
CA ASP A 107 11.07 -2.22 -1.03
C ASP A 107 10.96 -3.75 -0.98
N ALA A 108 9.90 -4.29 -0.36
CA ALA A 108 9.67 -5.71 -0.23
C ALA A 108 8.24 -6.12 -0.62
N GLY A 109 8.02 -7.43 -0.74
CA GLY A 109 6.71 -8.02 -1.03
C GLY A 109 6.26 -7.84 -2.49
N SER A 110 4.95 -7.97 -2.69
CA SER A 110 4.28 -7.97 -4.00
C SER A 110 4.29 -6.59 -4.68
N ASN A 111 4.55 -5.53 -3.91
CA ASN A 111 4.72 -4.16 -4.38
C ASN A 111 6.18 -3.69 -4.43
N SER A 112 7.16 -4.55 -4.18
CA SER A 112 8.58 -4.18 -4.15
C SER A 112 9.00 -3.36 -5.38
N GLY A 113 9.71 -2.26 -5.14
CA GLY A 113 10.16 -1.32 -6.16
C GLY A 113 9.12 -0.29 -6.60
N LYS A 114 7.85 -0.46 -6.20
CA LYS A 114 6.74 0.43 -6.55
C LYS A 114 6.37 1.38 -5.43
N ALA A 115 5.58 2.40 -5.73
CA ALA A 115 5.14 3.41 -4.77
C ALA A 115 3.66 3.77 -4.90
N MET A 116 3.07 4.17 -3.78
CA MET A 116 1.74 4.79 -3.71
C MET A 116 1.86 6.21 -3.16
N ILE A 117 0.92 7.07 -3.54
CA ILE A 117 0.79 8.43 -3.00
C ILE A 117 -0.53 8.56 -2.25
N LEU A 118 -0.54 9.38 -1.22
CA LEU A 118 -1.70 9.79 -0.45
C LEU A 118 -1.80 11.32 -0.54
N GLU A 119 -2.88 11.79 -1.13
CA GLU A 119 -3.16 13.21 -1.31
C GLU A 119 -4.24 13.64 -0.31
N PRO A 120 -3.99 14.69 0.50
CA PRO A 120 -4.99 15.21 1.40
C PRO A 120 -6.09 15.97 0.64
N THR A 121 -7.35 15.68 0.95
CA THR A 121 -8.49 16.48 0.48
C THR A 121 -8.78 17.59 1.50
N ASN A 122 -8.51 18.84 1.14
CA ASN A 122 -8.78 19.99 1.99
C ASN A 122 -10.17 20.57 1.69
N ASN A 123 -11.02 20.66 2.70
CA ASN A 123 -12.33 21.32 2.64
C ASN A 123 -12.35 22.55 3.56
N GLY A 124 -11.77 23.66 3.09
CA GLY A 124 -11.86 24.95 3.78
C GLY A 124 -11.12 25.03 5.12
N GLY A 125 -9.94 24.40 5.23
CA GLY A 125 -9.13 24.44 6.45
C GLY A 125 -9.23 23.19 7.30
N GLN A 126 -9.86 22.12 6.79
CA GLN A 126 -9.87 20.80 7.41
C GLN A 126 -9.61 19.72 6.37
N ILE A 127 -8.85 18.70 6.74
CA ILE A 127 -8.71 17.49 5.92
C ILE A 127 -9.98 16.65 6.05
N SER A 128 -10.73 16.51 4.95
CA SER A 128 -11.96 15.71 4.89
C SER A 128 -11.70 14.24 4.55
N GLY A 129 -10.51 13.93 4.02
CA GLY A 129 -10.11 12.56 3.70
C GLY A 129 -8.79 12.52 2.96
N TRP A 130 -8.31 11.30 2.71
CA TRP A 130 -7.10 11.02 1.95
C TRP A 130 -7.45 10.24 0.71
N LYS A 131 -6.94 10.68 -0.43
CA LYS A 131 -7.10 9.99 -1.71
C LYS A 131 -5.79 9.33 -2.08
N CYS A 132 -5.84 8.06 -2.43
CA CYS A 132 -4.68 7.26 -2.77
C CYS A 132 -4.60 7.10 -4.27
N ALA A 133 -3.40 7.25 -4.81
CA ALA A 133 -3.15 7.05 -6.22
C ALA A 133 -1.83 6.31 -6.43
N PRO A 134 -1.62 5.73 -7.63
CA PRO A 134 -0.30 5.27 -8.03
C PRO A 134 0.68 6.45 -8.07
N ALA A 135 1.93 6.23 -7.64
CA ALA A 135 2.98 7.22 -7.87
C ALA A 135 3.23 7.43 -9.37
N ALA A 136 3.56 8.67 -9.77
CA ALA A 136 3.78 9.02 -11.17
C ALA A 136 4.92 8.21 -11.83
N THR A 137 5.94 7.87 -11.06
CA THR A 137 7.01 6.94 -11.47
C THR A 137 6.95 5.70 -10.59
N THR A 138 6.98 4.51 -11.20
CA THR A 138 6.89 3.23 -10.47
C THR A 138 5.63 3.08 -9.61
N GLY A 139 4.49 3.59 -10.04
CA GLY A 139 3.22 3.44 -9.31
C GLY A 139 2.80 1.98 -9.11
N ILE A 140 2.21 1.68 -7.95
CA ILE A 140 1.47 0.41 -7.79
C ILE A 140 0.26 0.39 -8.73
N ASP A 141 -0.18 -0.81 -9.10
CA ASP A 141 -1.39 -0.95 -9.93
C ASP A 141 -2.60 -0.37 -9.18
N ALA A 142 -3.52 0.29 -9.88
CA ALA A 142 -4.68 0.91 -9.26
C ALA A 142 -5.57 -0.12 -8.52
N SER A 143 -5.62 -1.36 -9.00
CA SER A 143 -6.32 -2.47 -8.33
C SER A 143 -5.70 -2.88 -6.99
N ARG A 144 -4.45 -2.51 -6.74
CA ARG A 144 -3.72 -2.81 -5.50
C ARG A 144 -3.78 -1.68 -4.48
N LEU A 145 -4.46 -0.57 -4.80
CA LEU A 145 -4.66 0.51 -3.84
C LEU A 145 -5.62 0.09 -2.71
N PRO A 146 -5.45 0.62 -1.50
CA PRO A 146 -6.35 0.36 -0.38
C PRO A 146 -7.76 0.90 -0.67
N ALA A 147 -8.79 0.10 -0.37
CA ALA A 147 -10.18 0.51 -0.56
C ALA A 147 -10.58 1.69 0.35
N SER A 148 -9.86 1.92 1.46
CA SER A 148 -10.12 3.02 2.41
C SER A 148 -9.82 4.41 1.86
N CYS A 149 -9.23 4.48 0.66
CA CYS A 149 -8.60 5.69 0.14
C CYS A 149 -8.80 5.79 -1.39
N GLN A 150 -9.73 5.02 -1.96
CA GLN A 150 -10.11 5.07 -3.37
C GLN A 150 -11.27 6.04 -3.61
#